data_AF-A0A9R0B6C5-F1
#
_entry.id   AF-A0A9R0B6C5-F1
#
_cell.length_a   1.000
_cell.length_b   1.000
_cell.length_c   1.000
_cell.angle_alpha   90.00
_cell.angle_beta   90.00
_cell.angle_gamma   90.00
#
_symmetry.space_group_name_H-M   'P 1'
#
loop_
_entity.id
_entity.type
_entity.pdbx_description
1 polymer ?
#
loop_
_entity_poly.entity_id
_entity_poly.type
_entity_poly.pdbx_seq_one_letter_code
_entity_poly.pdbx_strand_id
1 'polypeptide(L)'
;MTQYRTEISVSPRQAEHKRVNTAVIEKLHLIDWGMAEFYHPGQEYNIRVASHYFKGPELLIDYQMYDYSLDMWSLGCMLASMIFRKEPFFHGHNYYDQFVHSENQHLVNPEAPDFLDKLLCYNHQTRLTAREAMEHPLLLSVSPRRINYCANN
;
A
#
# COMPACT_ATOMS: atom_id res chain seq x y z
N MET A 1 11.68 15.51 1.87
CA MET A 1 10.58 14.56 2.11
C MET A 1 11.20 13.19 1.88
N THR A 2 11.23 12.33 2.90
CA THR A 2 12.00 11.08 2.89
C THR A 2 11.22 10.00 2.13
N GLN A 3 11.89 9.14 1.34
CA GLN A 3 11.23 7.95 0.74
C GLN A 3 11.03 6.90 1.83
N TYR A 4 9.81 6.36 1.91
CA TYR A 4 9.36 5.45 2.96
C TYR A 4 9.41 4.02 2.44
N ARG A 5 10.62 3.52 2.14
CA ARG A 5 10.79 2.14 1.71
C ARG A 5 10.36 1.20 2.82
N THR A 6 9.19 0.59 2.66
CA THR A 6 8.55 -0.15 3.74
C THR A 6 8.65 -1.65 3.53
N GLU A 7 9.27 -2.32 4.50
CA GLU A 7 8.68 -3.56 5.02
C GLU A 7 7.60 -3.12 6.01
N ILE A 8 6.32 -3.19 5.62
CA ILE A 8 5.21 -2.91 6.55
C ILE A 8 5.12 -4.11 7.49
N SER A 9 5.95 -4.12 8.53
CA SER A 9 5.89 -5.13 9.57
C SER A 9 4.99 -4.61 10.69
N VAL A 10 3.72 -5.01 10.67
CA VAL A 10 2.80 -4.75 11.78
C VAL A 10 3.19 -5.69 12.91
N SER A 11 3.86 -5.18 13.94
CA SER A 11 4.20 -5.97 15.13
C SER A 11 2.92 -6.28 15.93
N PRO A 12 2.45 -7.54 16.02
CA PRO A 12 1.35 -7.90 16.91
C PRO A 12 1.96 -8.15 18.30
N ARG A 13 2.38 -7.08 18.99
CA ARG A 13 2.79 -7.22 20.39
C ARG A 13 1.55 -7.16 21.29
N GLN A 14 1.24 -8.35 21.82
CA GLN A 14 0.29 -8.71 22.89
C GLN A 14 -1.13 -9.10 22.48
N ALA A 15 -1.27 -10.32 21.96
CA ALA A 15 -2.51 -11.08 22.06
C ALA A 15 -2.21 -12.56 22.38
N GLU A 16 -1.51 -12.82 23.48
CA GLU A 16 -1.53 -14.17 24.06
C GLU A 16 -2.89 -14.40 24.71
N HIS A 17 -3.57 -15.44 24.23
CA HIS A 17 -4.76 -16.04 24.82
C HIS A 17 -5.93 -15.10 25.14
N LYS A 18 -6.81 -14.89 24.15
CA LYS A 18 -8.27 -15.09 24.32
C LYS A 18 -8.99 -14.95 22.97
N ARG A 19 -9.98 -15.82 22.78
CA ARG A 19 -11.00 -15.94 21.73
C ARG A 19 -11.22 -14.68 20.88
N VAL A 20 -11.29 -14.90 19.56
CA VAL A 20 -11.84 -14.06 18.48
C VAL A 20 -12.54 -12.79 18.99
N ASN A 21 -11.76 -11.75 19.26
CA ASN A 21 -12.20 -10.38 19.26
C ASN A 21 -11.38 -9.73 18.16
N THR A 22 -12.04 -9.18 17.14
CA THR A 22 -11.40 -8.37 16.11
C THR A 22 -10.69 -7.23 16.83
N ALA A 23 -9.37 -7.33 17.01
CA ALA A 23 -8.60 -6.30 17.69
C ALA A 23 -8.69 -5.03 16.84
N VAL A 24 -9.40 -4.01 17.33
CA VAL A 24 -9.43 -2.69 16.70
C VAL A 24 -8.07 -2.05 16.94
N ILE A 25 -7.32 -1.85 15.86
CA ILE A 25 -6.04 -1.14 15.91
C ILE A 25 -6.34 0.35 15.95
N GLU A 26 -6.13 0.99 17.09
CA GLU A 26 -6.32 2.45 17.23
C GLU A 26 -5.10 3.26 16.74
N LYS A 27 -3.91 2.65 16.71
CA LYS A 27 -2.65 3.30 16.31
C LYS A 27 -1.81 2.36 15.45
N LEU A 28 -1.42 2.85 14.28
CA LEU A 28 -0.51 2.18 13.35
C LEU A 28 0.79 3.00 13.26
N HIS A 29 1.94 2.32 13.27
CA HIS A 29 3.26 2.94 13.10
C HIS A 29 4.01 2.23 11.98
N LEU A 30 4.65 2.99 11.10
CA LEU A 30 5.63 2.46 10.16
C LEU A 30 6.95 2.23 10.90
N ILE A 31 7.59 1.10 10.63
CA ILE A 31 8.86 0.70 11.26
C ILE A 31 9.88 0.31 10.19
N ASP A 32 11.09 -0.03 10.65
CA ASP A 32 12.20 -0.53 9.84
C ASP A 32 12.67 0.41 8.73
N TRP A 33 13.35 1.47 9.16
CA TRP A 33 13.91 2.52 8.30
C TRP A 33 15.27 2.16 7.71
N GLY A 34 15.76 0.92 7.89
CA GLY A 34 17.13 0.52 7.53
C GLY A 34 17.43 0.64 6.04
N MET A 35 16.40 0.67 5.20
CA MET A 35 16.51 0.73 3.74
C MET A 35 15.95 2.03 3.15
N ALA A 36 15.57 3.01 3.98
CA ALA A 36 15.04 4.31 3.55
C ALA A 36 16.13 5.19 2.94
N GLU A 37 15.73 6.11 2.05
CA GLU A 37 16.63 7.08 1.41
C GLU A 37 15.97 8.46 1.23
N PHE A 38 16.78 9.49 1.05
CA PHE A 38 16.39 10.81 0.61
C PHE A 38 16.27 10.86 -0.91
N TYR A 39 15.14 11.37 -1.37
CA TYR A 39 14.93 11.61 -2.77
C TYR A 39 15.66 12.87 -3.25
N HIS A 40 16.31 12.76 -4.40
CA HIS A 40 17.02 13.79 -5.12
C HIS A 40 16.66 13.67 -6.61
N PRO A 41 16.11 14.71 -7.25
CA PRO A 41 15.73 14.66 -8.66
C PRO A 41 16.91 14.27 -9.56
N GLY A 42 16.71 13.28 -10.43
CA GLY A 42 17.72 12.79 -11.36
C GLY A 42 18.79 11.88 -10.74
N GLN A 43 18.68 11.55 -9.45
CA GLN A 43 19.56 10.58 -8.81
C GLN A 43 19.15 9.14 -9.17
N GLU A 44 20.14 8.29 -9.45
CA GLU A 44 19.97 6.85 -9.60
C GLU A 44 20.03 6.16 -8.23
N TYR A 45 19.16 5.19 -8.03
CA TYR A 45 19.05 4.45 -6.77
C TYR A 45 19.27 2.94 -6.96
N ASN A 46 19.65 2.27 -5.88
CA ASN A 46 19.88 0.83 -5.86
C ASN A 46 18.56 0.05 -5.99
N ILE A 47 18.49 -0.84 -6.99
CA ILE A 47 17.33 -1.69 -7.31
C ILE A 47 17.18 -2.96 -6.44
N ARG A 48 18.23 -3.35 -5.70
CA ARG A 48 18.28 -4.60 -4.90
C ARG A 48 17.61 -4.44 -3.54
N VAL A 49 16.35 -4.07 -3.60
CA VAL A 49 15.63 -3.47 -2.48
C VAL A 49 14.18 -3.91 -2.50
N ALA A 50 13.49 -3.69 -1.38
CA ALA A 50 12.18 -4.25 -1.09
C ALA A 50 12.16 -5.79 -1.05
N SER A 51 11.25 -6.33 -0.25
CA SER A 51 10.96 -7.75 -0.24
C SER A 51 10.38 -8.20 -1.59
N HIS A 52 10.69 -9.43 -2.02
CA HIS A 52 10.44 -9.92 -3.39
C HIS A 52 9.02 -9.65 -3.93
N TYR A 53 7.99 -9.87 -3.11
CA TYR A 53 6.58 -9.73 -3.52
C TYR A 53 6.07 -8.28 -3.58
N PHE A 54 6.83 -7.32 -3.06
CA PHE A 54 6.48 -5.90 -3.00
C PHE A 54 7.31 -5.05 -3.98
N LYS A 55 8.16 -5.68 -4.79
CA LYS A 55 8.98 -4.98 -5.78
C LYS A 55 8.09 -4.36 -6.87
N GLY A 56 8.20 -3.04 -7.02
CA GLY A 56 7.63 -2.32 -8.16
C GLY A 56 8.23 -2.80 -9.48
N PRO A 57 7.50 -2.70 -10.60
CA PRO A 57 7.99 -3.06 -11.93
C PRO A 57 9.31 -2.39 -12.29
N GLU A 58 9.52 -1.15 -11.86
CA GLU A 58 10.76 -0.38 -12.02
C GLU A 58 11.98 -1.13 -11.47
N LEU A 59 11.84 -1.86 -10.36
CA LEU A 59 12.94 -2.64 -9.78
C LEU A 59 13.18 -3.95 -10.53
N LEU A 60 12.16 -4.47 -11.24
CA LEU A 60 12.24 -5.72 -12.01
C LEU A 60 12.84 -5.52 -13.40
N ILE A 61 12.77 -4.29 -13.91
CA ILE A 61 13.33 -3.89 -15.21
C ILE A 61 14.58 -3.03 -15.07
N ASP A 62 15.19 -3.01 -13.87
CA ASP A 62 16.41 -2.28 -13.54
C ASP A 62 16.34 -0.75 -13.80
N TYR A 63 15.15 -0.16 -13.68
CA TYR A 63 14.97 1.29 -13.80
C TYR A 63 15.33 1.99 -12.49
N GLN A 64 16.47 2.71 -12.48
CA GLN A 64 17.10 3.25 -11.26
C GLN A 64 16.61 4.65 -10.87
N MET A 65 15.98 5.40 -11.77
CA MET A 65 15.49 6.76 -11.51
C MET A 65 14.04 6.76 -11.01
N TYR A 66 13.78 5.96 -9.99
CA TYR A 66 12.46 5.85 -9.35
C TYR A 66 12.31 6.85 -8.19
N ASP A 67 11.07 7.05 -7.76
CA ASP A 67 10.73 8.01 -6.71
C ASP A 67 9.80 7.39 -5.63
N TYR A 68 9.12 8.24 -4.85
CA TYR A 68 8.17 7.84 -3.79
C TYR A 68 7.03 6.93 -4.28
N SER A 69 6.74 6.92 -5.58
CA SER A 69 5.71 6.07 -6.19
C SER A 69 6.00 4.57 -6.05
N LEU A 70 7.25 4.18 -5.74
CA LEU A 70 7.61 2.80 -5.39
C LEU A 70 6.89 2.33 -4.11
N ASP A 71 6.74 3.21 -3.13
CA ASP A 71 6.04 2.90 -1.87
C ASP A 71 4.53 2.73 -2.12
N MET A 72 3.98 3.48 -3.07
CA MET A 72 2.58 3.41 -3.46
C MET A 72 2.24 2.07 -4.15
N TRP A 73 3.17 1.52 -4.93
CA TRP A 73 3.06 0.15 -5.44
C TRP A 73 2.99 -0.86 -4.29
N SER A 74 3.92 -0.76 -3.34
CA SER A 74 4.00 -1.67 -2.18
C SER A 74 2.72 -1.63 -1.34
N LEU A 75 2.15 -0.44 -1.14
CA LEU A 75 0.84 -0.25 -0.50
C LEU A 75 -0.28 -0.96 -1.27
N GLY A 76 -0.30 -0.84 -2.60
CA GLY A 76 -1.26 -1.54 -3.45
C GLY A 76 -1.17 -3.06 -3.32
N CYS A 77 0.05 -3.60 -3.27
CA CYS A 77 0.29 -5.04 -3.06
C CYS A 77 -0.29 -5.51 -1.73
N MET A 78 0.03 -4.79 -0.64
CA MET A 78 -0.46 -5.10 0.70
C MET A 78 -2.00 -5.04 0.76
N LEU A 79 -2.60 -4.00 0.17
CA LEU A 79 -4.05 -3.85 0.16
C LEU A 79 -4.74 -4.93 -0.67
N ALA A 80 -4.19 -5.29 -1.82
CA ALA A 80 -4.69 -6.40 -2.62
C ALA A 80 -4.64 -7.70 -1.81
N SER A 81 -3.51 -8.03 -1.19
CA SER A 81 -3.41 -9.22 -0.32
C SER A 81 -4.47 -9.23 0.80
N MET A 82 -4.76 -8.07 1.41
CA MET A 82 -5.81 -7.94 2.44
C MET A 82 -7.22 -8.18 1.88
N ILE A 83 -7.55 -7.62 0.70
CA ILE A 83 -8.88 -7.74 0.09
C ILE A 83 -9.12 -9.17 -0.40
N PHE A 84 -8.15 -9.74 -1.11
CA PHE A 84 -8.29 -11.05 -1.73
C PHE A 84 -7.98 -12.22 -0.80
N ARG A 85 -7.43 -11.93 0.38
CA ARG A 85 -6.90 -12.94 1.32
C ARG A 85 -5.99 -13.96 0.64
N LYS A 86 -5.21 -13.48 -0.32
CA LYS A 86 -4.30 -14.30 -1.15
C LYS A 86 -2.91 -13.72 -1.04
N GLU A 87 -2.01 -14.50 -0.45
CA GLU A 87 -0.59 -14.16 -0.33
C GLU A 87 0.26 -15.17 -1.12
N PRO A 88 1.10 -14.74 -2.08
CA PRO A 88 1.23 -13.39 -2.65
C PRO A 88 0.19 -13.13 -3.77
N PHE A 89 -0.26 -11.87 -3.88
CA PHE A 89 -1.32 -11.47 -4.81
C PHE A 89 -0.96 -11.64 -6.29
N PHE A 90 0.29 -11.34 -6.70
CA PHE A 90 0.68 -11.36 -8.12
C PHE A 90 0.72 -12.77 -8.72
N HIS A 91 -0.41 -13.20 -9.28
CA HIS A 91 -0.55 -14.39 -10.12
C HIS A 91 -1.40 -14.05 -11.35
N GLY A 92 -0.80 -13.36 -12.33
CA GLY A 92 -0.98 -13.51 -13.78
C GLY A 92 -2.35 -13.43 -14.48
N HIS A 93 -3.52 -13.35 -13.84
CA HIS A 93 -4.82 -13.34 -14.55
C HIS A 93 -5.79 -12.25 -14.06
N ASN A 94 -6.57 -11.74 -15.02
CA ASN A 94 -7.54 -10.64 -14.96
C ASN A 94 -8.17 -10.42 -13.58
N TYR A 95 -7.80 -9.32 -12.91
CA TYR A 95 -8.11 -9.07 -11.49
C TYR A 95 -9.58 -8.72 -11.26
N TYR A 96 -10.24 -8.09 -12.24
CA TYR A 96 -11.66 -7.71 -12.15
C TYR A 96 -12.57 -8.91 -11.90
N ASP A 97 -12.30 -10.02 -12.57
CA ASP A 97 -13.05 -11.26 -12.39
C ASP A 97 -12.82 -11.83 -10.98
N GLN A 98 -11.62 -11.67 -10.39
CA GLN A 98 -11.32 -12.11 -9.01
C GLN A 98 -11.96 -11.22 -7.94
N PHE A 99 -12.18 -9.92 -8.22
CA PHE A 99 -12.81 -8.99 -7.28
C PHE A 99 -14.28 -9.29 -7.06
N VAL A 100 -15.02 -9.58 -8.14
CA VAL A 100 -16.48 -9.68 -8.08
C VAL A 100 -16.90 -11.07 -8.55
N HIS A 101 -17.10 -11.97 -7.60
CA HIS A 101 -17.89 -13.18 -7.81
C HIS A 101 -19.31 -12.95 -7.29
N SER A 102 -20.30 -13.61 -7.88
CA SER A 102 -21.71 -13.51 -7.50
C SER A 102 -21.97 -13.70 -6.00
N GLU A 103 -21.12 -14.49 -5.33
CA GLU A 103 -21.23 -14.79 -3.89
C GLU A 103 -20.63 -13.70 -2.99
N ASN A 104 -19.70 -12.87 -3.47
CA ASN A 104 -18.97 -11.87 -2.67
C ASN A 104 -19.22 -10.42 -3.11
N GLN A 105 -20.00 -10.19 -4.17
CA GLN A 105 -20.30 -8.86 -4.71
C GLN A 105 -20.83 -7.87 -3.65
N HIS A 106 -21.55 -8.35 -2.64
CA HIS A 106 -22.11 -7.54 -1.56
C HIS A 106 -21.10 -7.18 -0.45
N LEU A 107 -19.95 -7.86 -0.40
CA LEU A 107 -18.87 -7.62 0.57
C LEU A 107 -17.78 -6.71 0.01
N VAL A 108 -17.73 -6.56 -1.31
CA VAL A 108 -16.68 -5.82 -2.01
C VAL A 108 -17.08 -4.36 -2.11
N ASN A 109 -16.28 -3.49 -1.51
CA ASN A 109 -16.45 -2.05 -1.70
C ASN A 109 -16.21 -1.72 -3.18
N PRO A 110 -17.18 -1.12 -3.89
CA PRO A 110 -17.04 -0.82 -5.32
C PRO A 110 -15.90 0.15 -5.63
N GLU A 111 -15.43 0.92 -4.65
CA GLU A 111 -14.29 1.84 -4.78
C GLU A 111 -12.93 1.15 -4.63
N ALA A 112 -12.90 -0.10 -4.13
CA ALA A 112 -11.64 -0.80 -3.86
C ALA A 112 -10.89 -1.23 -5.14
N PRO A 113 -11.56 -1.77 -6.18
CA PRO A 113 -10.89 -2.05 -7.45
C PRO A 113 -10.30 -0.80 -8.09
N ASP A 114 -11.05 0.30 -8.15
CA ASP A 114 -10.59 1.58 -8.73
C ASP A 114 -9.37 2.15 -7.97
N PHE A 115 -9.39 2.06 -6.63
CA PHE A 115 -8.25 2.45 -5.83
C PHE A 115 -7.01 1.59 -6.10
N LEU A 116 -7.19 0.27 -6.21
CA LEU A 116 -6.09 -0.65 -6.48
C LEU A 116 -5.52 -0.48 -7.89
N ASP A 117 -6.36 -0.25 -8.91
CA ASP A 117 -5.92 0.04 -10.27
C ASP A 117 -5.04 1.29 -10.31
N LYS A 118 -5.41 2.34 -9.58
CA LYS A 118 -4.64 3.59 -9.50
C LYS A 118 -3.35 3.48 -8.69
N LEU A 119 -3.18 2.45 -7.87
CA LEU A 119 -1.92 2.16 -7.15
C LEU A 119 -1.02 1.20 -7.94
N LEU A 120 -1.60 0.15 -8.53
CA LEU A 120 -0.90 -0.94 -9.22
C LEU A 120 -0.70 -0.65 -10.72
N CYS A 121 -0.30 0.58 -11.03
CA CYS A 121 0.07 1.00 -12.39
C CYS A 121 1.56 0.70 -12.69
N TYR A 122 1.84 0.19 -13.89
CA TYR A 122 3.23 0.00 -14.36
C TYR A 122 4.00 1.32 -14.45
N ASN A 123 3.37 2.36 -15.01
CA ASN A 123 3.97 3.68 -15.03
C ASN A 123 3.92 4.29 -13.62
N HIS A 124 5.08 4.39 -12.98
CA HIS A 124 5.21 4.86 -11.62
C HIS A 124 4.79 6.34 -11.47
N GLN A 125 4.91 7.15 -12.53
CA GLN A 125 4.54 8.57 -12.53
C GLN A 125 3.03 8.81 -12.52
N THR A 126 2.22 7.82 -12.92
CA THR A 126 0.76 7.92 -12.95
C THR A 126 0.09 7.28 -11.74
N ARG A 127 0.86 6.69 -10.82
CA ARG A 127 0.34 6.16 -9.57
C ARG A 127 -0.16 7.30 -8.71
N LEU A 128 -1.19 7.04 -7.90
CA LEU A 128 -1.61 7.99 -6.86
C LEU A 128 -0.44 8.32 -5.96
N THR A 129 -0.28 9.60 -5.66
CA THR A 129 0.52 10.04 -4.52
C THR A 129 -0.18 9.66 -3.21
N ALA A 130 0.56 9.64 -2.09
CA ALA A 130 -0.02 9.37 -0.77
C ALA A 130 -1.15 10.36 -0.41
N ARG A 131 -1.02 11.63 -0.83
CA ARG A 131 -2.07 12.64 -0.61
C ARG A 131 -3.33 12.33 -1.41
N GLU A 132 -3.20 12.09 -2.71
CA GLU A 132 -4.34 11.76 -3.57
C GLU A 132 -5.00 10.44 -3.12
N ALA A 133 -4.21 9.48 -2.65
CA ALA A 133 -4.73 8.25 -2.08
C ALA A 133 -5.61 8.50 -0.85
N MET A 134 -5.20 9.40 0.05
CA MET A 134 -6.01 9.81 1.22
C MET A 134 -7.30 10.54 0.85
N GLU A 135 -7.36 11.15 -0.33
CA GLU A 135 -8.54 11.84 -0.86
C GLU A 135 -9.47 10.91 -1.66
N HIS A 136 -9.08 9.65 -1.84
CA HIS A 136 -9.87 8.67 -2.58
C HIS A 136 -11.18 8.30 -1.85
N PRO A 137 -12.32 8.13 -2.57
CA PRO A 137 -13.61 7.75 -1.97
C PRO A 137 -13.54 6.56 -1.00
N LEU A 138 -12.72 5.55 -1.34
CA LEU A 138 -12.45 4.38 -0.48
C LEU A 138 -12.00 4.76 0.94
N LEU A 139 -11.15 5.79 1.08
CA LEU A 139 -10.60 6.21 2.37
C LEU A 139 -11.42 7.33 3.02
N LEU A 140 -12.14 8.14 2.23
CA LEU A 140 -13.02 9.19 2.76
C LEU A 140 -14.12 8.61 3.68
N SER A 141 -14.67 7.44 3.36
CA SER A 141 -15.69 6.78 4.19
C SER A 141 -15.17 6.31 5.56
N VAL A 142 -13.84 6.20 5.72
CA VAL A 142 -13.17 5.76 6.97
C VAL A 142 -12.76 6.96 7.84
N SER A 143 -12.97 8.20 7.38
CA SER A 143 -12.54 9.42 8.07
C SER A 143 -13.68 10.20 8.76
N PRO A 144 -14.32 9.72 9.86
CA PRO A 144 -15.13 10.56 10.73
C PRO A 144 -14.31 11.52 11.61
N ARG A 145 -13.02 11.26 11.81
CA ARG A 145 -12.14 12.09 12.63
C ARG A 145 -11.07 12.71 11.75
N ARG A 146 -11.38 13.90 11.20
CA ARG A 146 -10.36 14.80 10.64
C ARG A 146 -9.20 14.86 11.61
N ILE A 147 -8.07 14.34 11.19
CA ILE A 147 -6.85 14.45 11.94
C ILE A 147 -6.40 15.91 11.78
N ASN A 148 -6.65 16.72 12.80
CA ASN A 148 -6.07 18.05 12.94
C ASN A 148 -4.56 17.88 13.20
N TYR A 149 -3.77 17.57 12.17
CA TYR A 149 -2.33 17.73 12.24
C TYR A 149 -1.96 19.16 11.82
N CYS A 150 -1.45 19.90 12.81
CA CYS A 150 -0.55 21.03 12.62
C CYS A 150 -1.15 22.36 12.11
N ALA A 151 -1.97 23.00 12.95
CA ALA A 151 -2.02 24.45 13.04
C ALA A 151 -1.84 24.80 14.53
N ASN A 152 -0.58 24.74 14.99
CA ASN A 152 -0.05 25.37 16.21
C ASN A 152 1.40 24.88 16.40
N ASN A 153 2.33 25.58 15.75
CA ASN A 153 3.63 25.98 16.30
C ASN A 153 4.21 27.05 15.38
#